data_AF-A0A5J4P707-F1
#
_entry.id   AF-A0A5J4P707-F1
#
_cell.length_a   1.000
_cell.length_b   1.000
_cell.length_c   1.000
_cell.angle_alpha   90.00
_cell.angle_beta   90.00
_cell.angle_gamma   90.00
#
_symmetry.space_group_name_H-M   'P 1'
#
loop_
_entity.id
_entity.type
_entity.pdbx_description
1 polymer ?
#
loop_
_entity_poly.entity_id
_entity_poly.type
_entity_poly.pdbx_seq_one_letter_code
_entity_poly.pdbx_strand_id
1 'polypeptide(L)'
;MESNLENRVSKLEESLFIIKNILSFDEASEFLNLSKSYLYKLTSSGQIPHYKPQGKMLYFEKSELENWLRQNPIKTNQQIQQEAEIHLMNIKRKIR
;
A
#
# COMPACT_ATOMS: atom_id res chain seq x y z
N MET A 1 -4.98 15.30 36.59
CA MET A 1 -5.66 14.06 36.13
C MET A 1 -6.27 14.22 34.73
N GLU A 2 -6.46 15.45 34.24
CA GLU A 2 -6.91 15.78 32.86
C GLU A 2 -5.96 15.32 31.73
N SER A 3 -4.65 15.31 31.98
CA SER A 3 -3.63 14.97 30.97
C SER A 3 -3.81 13.60 30.30
N ASN A 4 -4.50 12.62 30.91
CA ASN A 4 -4.70 11.32 30.26
C ASN A 4 -5.77 11.35 29.16
N LEU A 5 -6.85 12.12 29.36
CA LEU A 5 -7.94 12.23 28.40
C LEU A 5 -7.53 13.08 27.21
N GLU A 6 -6.91 14.23 27.44
CA GLU A 6 -6.41 15.11 26.39
C GLU A 6 -5.40 14.37 25.49
N ASN A 7 -4.44 13.65 26.08
CA ASN A 7 -3.48 12.84 25.32
C ASN A 7 -4.14 11.73 24.50
N ARG A 8 -5.24 11.14 24.98
CA ARG A 8 -5.99 10.11 24.24
C ARG A 8 -6.80 10.72 23.12
N VAL A 9 -7.39 11.90 23.33
CA VAL A 9 -8.14 12.63 22.31
C VAL A 9 -7.20 13.08 21.19
N SER A 10 -6.05 13.69 21.50
CA SER A 10 -5.08 14.09 20.47
C SER A 10 -4.59 12.90 19.64
N LYS A 11 -4.34 11.73 20.25
CA LYS A 11 -3.99 10.50 19.50
C LYS A 11 -5.12 10.02 18.58
N LEU A 12 -6.37 10.19 18.99
CA LEU A 12 -7.53 9.83 18.16
C LEU A 12 -7.71 10.82 17.01
N GLU A 13 -7.49 12.11 17.24
CA GLU A 13 -7.50 13.15 16.20
C GLU A 13 -6.39 12.91 15.16
N GLU A 14 -5.18 12.55 15.59
CA GLU A 14 -4.10 12.10 14.70
C GLU A 14 -4.50 10.85 13.91
N SER A 15 -5.17 9.89 14.57
CA SER A 15 -5.66 8.66 13.92
C SER A 15 -6.82 8.91 12.95
N LEU A 16 -7.52 10.04 13.03
CA LEU A 16 -8.64 10.37 12.14
C LEU A 16 -8.17 10.54 10.69
N PHE A 17 -6.89 10.88 10.48
CA PHE A 17 -6.26 10.88 9.16
C PHE A 17 -6.40 9.52 8.45
N ILE A 18 -6.43 8.40 9.19
CA ILE A 18 -6.59 7.04 8.65
C ILE A 18 -7.95 6.84 7.96
N ILE A 19 -8.96 7.66 8.29
CA ILE A 19 -10.32 7.58 7.71
C ILE A 19 -10.39 8.32 6.37
N LYS A 20 -9.47 9.24 6.08
CA LYS A 20 -9.48 9.96 4.80
C LYS A 20 -9.24 8.97 3.64
N ASN A 21 -10.10 9.06 2.62
CA ASN A 21 -9.94 8.31 1.38
C ASN A 21 -8.89 8.95 0.46
N ILE A 22 -8.74 10.27 0.53
CA ILE A 22 -7.77 11.04 -0.25
C ILE A 22 -6.71 11.59 0.69
N LEU A 23 -5.46 11.25 0.39
CA LEU A 23 -4.27 11.65 1.14
C LEU A 23 -3.52 12.74 0.37
N SER A 24 -3.00 13.74 1.07
CA SER A 24 -1.99 14.66 0.57
C SER A 24 -0.62 13.97 0.47
N PHE A 25 0.39 14.70 0.00
CA PHE A 25 1.74 14.16 -0.17
C PHE A 25 2.40 13.73 1.15
N ASP A 26 2.32 14.56 2.19
CA ASP A 26 2.85 14.27 3.53
C ASP A 26 2.15 13.04 4.14
N GLU A 27 0.83 13.06 4.06
CA GLU A 27 -0.08 12.03 4.49
C GLU A 27 0.18 10.67 3.79
N ALA A 28 0.42 10.67 2.48
CA ALA A 28 0.80 9.46 1.74
C ALA A 28 2.22 8.96 2.09
N SER A 29 3.16 9.88 2.37
CA SER A 29 4.51 9.55 2.81
C SER A 29 4.47 8.78 4.13
N GLU A 30 3.64 9.23 5.06
CA GLU A 30 3.43 8.58 6.35
C GLU A 30 2.69 7.24 6.20
N PHE A 31 1.60 7.21 5.42
CA PHE A 31 0.81 6.00 5.19
C PHE A 31 1.64 4.86 4.58
N LEU A 32 2.49 5.17 3.60
CA LEU A 32 3.35 4.19 2.93
C LEU A 32 4.63 3.89 3.70
N ASN A 33 4.91 4.63 4.79
CA ASN A 33 6.16 4.62 5.52
C ASN A 33 7.39 4.81 4.60
N LEU A 34 7.28 5.75 3.66
CA LEU A 34 8.33 6.11 2.71
C LEU A 34 8.90 7.48 3.05
N SER A 35 10.17 7.71 2.72
CA SER A 35 10.72 9.07 2.78
C SER A 35 10.09 9.94 1.68
N LYS A 36 9.87 11.22 1.99
CA LYS A 36 9.33 12.20 1.04
C LYS A 36 10.11 12.23 -0.28
N SER A 37 11.44 12.19 -0.22
CA SER A 37 12.29 12.18 -1.42
C SER A 37 12.04 10.94 -2.29
N TYR A 38 11.84 9.78 -1.66
CA TYR A 38 11.55 8.55 -2.38
C TYR A 38 10.14 8.56 -2.98
N LEU A 39 9.14 9.02 -2.22
CA LEU A 39 7.79 9.20 -2.73
C LEU A 39 7.77 10.17 -3.93
N TYR A 40 8.52 11.28 -3.87
CA TYR A 40 8.65 12.22 -4.98
C TYR A 40 9.30 11.58 -6.21
N LYS A 41 10.31 10.72 -6.02
CA LYS A 41 10.92 9.95 -7.11
C LYS A 41 9.90 9.01 -7.75
N LEU A 42 9.06 8.33 -6.97
CA LEU A 42 8.01 7.44 -7.48
C LEU A 42 6.95 8.20 -8.27
N THR A 43 6.53 9.37 -7.79
CA THR A 43 5.51 10.19 -8.49
C THR A 43 6.07 10.77 -9.78
N SER A 44 7.27 11.35 -9.75
CA SER A 44 7.91 11.92 -10.95
C SER A 44 8.25 10.87 -12.01
N SER A 45 8.52 9.62 -11.62
CA SER A 45 8.75 8.50 -12.55
C SER A 45 7.47 7.77 -12.96
N GLY A 46 6.29 8.17 -12.45
CA GLY A 46 5.01 7.54 -12.76
C GLY A 46 4.85 6.12 -12.22
N GLN A 47 5.62 5.75 -11.19
CA GLN A 47 5.64 4.39 -10.63
C GLN A 47 4.60 4.15 -9.54
N ILE A 48 3.96 5.22 -9.05
CA ILE A 48 2.92 5.16 -8.02
C ILE A 48 1.66 5.90 -8.50
N PRO A 49 0.45 5.34 -8.29
CA PRO A 49 -0.80 6.03 -8.64
C PRO A 49 -0.93 7.33 -7.86
N HIS A 50 -1.21 8.43 -8.56
CA HIS A 50 -1.36 9.76 -7.97
C HIS A 50 -2.19 10.67 -8.87
N TYR A 51 -2.76 11.72 -8.27
CA TYR A 51 -3.57 12.73 -8.93
C TYR A 51 -2.94 14.12 -8.80
N LYS A 52 -3.12 14.94 -9.83
CA LYS A 52 -2.59 16.32 -9.88
C LYS A 52 -3.61 17.31 -10.48
N PRO A 53 -4.79 17.50 -9.86
CA PRO A 53 -5.93 18.22 -10.44
C PRO A 53 -5.61 19.67 -10.86
N GLN A 54 -4.71 20.34 -10.14
CA GLN A 54 -4.28 21.72 -10.42
C GLN A 54 -2.81 21.82 -10.85
N GLY A 55 -2.17 20.70 -11.20
CA GLY A 55 -0.79 20.73 -11.70
C GLY A 55 0.30 21.07 -10.68
N LYS A 56 -0.03 21.45 -9.43
CA LYS A 56 0.93 21.79 -8.37
C LYS A 56 0.97 20.77 -7.23
N MET A 57 -0.19 20.44 -6.67
CA MET A 57 -0.32 19.53 -5.52
C MET A 57 -0.57 18.09 -5.97
N LEU A 58 0.00 17.14 -5.22
CA LEU A 58 -0.19 15.71 -5.39
C LEU A 58 -1.20 15.19 -4.36
N TYR A 59 -2.11 14.35 -4.84
CA TYR A 59 -3.09 13.65 -4.02
C TYR A 59 -3.09 12.16 -4.36
N PHE A 60 -3.48 11.34 -3.40
CA PHE A 60 -3.44 9.89 -3.51
C PHE A 60 -4.75 9.31 -3.00
N GLU A 61 -5.33 8.37 -3.74
CA GLU A 61 -6.45 7.58 -3.21
C GLU A 61 -5.90 6.39 -2.41
N LYS A 62 -6.38 6.24 -1.18
CA LYS A 62 -5.88 5.21 -0.25
C LYS A 62 -6.05 3.79 -0.81
N SER A 63 -7.19 3.48 -1.43
CA SER A 63 -7.44 2.18 -2.06
C SER A 63 -6.45 1.86 -3.18
N GLU A 64 -6.06 2.85 -3.98
CA GLU A 64 -5.06 2.65 -5.04
C GLU A 64 -3.67 2.40 -4.47
N LEU A 65 -3.31 3.09 -3.38
CA LEU A 65 -2.07 2.85 -2.66
C LEU A 65 -2.03 1.43 -2.05
N GLU A 66 -3.14 0.98 -1.44
CA GLU A 66 -3.25 -0.39 -0.91
C GLU A 66 -3.12 -1.43 -2.02
N ASN A 67 -3.72 -1.20 -3.18
CA ASN A 67 -3.58 -2.08 -4.34
C ASN A 67 -2.15 -2.07 -4.88
N TRP A 68 -1.51 -0.89 -4.92
CA TRP A 68 -0.12 -0.74 -5.32
C TRP A 68 0.84 -1.51 -4.40
N LEU A 69 0.61 -1.49 -3.08
CA LEU A 69 1.39 -2.25 -2.10
C LEU A 69 1.27 -3.78 -2.27
N ARG A 70 0.16 -4.25 -2.84
CA ARG A 70 -0.09 -5.69 -3.08
C ARG A 70 0.47 -6.19 -4.41
N GLN A 71 1.12 -5.33 -5.19
CA GLN A 71 1.73 -5.71 -6.45
C GLN A 71 2.90 -6.67 -6.23
N ASN A 72 3.10 -7.61 -7.17
CA ASN A 72 4.19 -8.58 -7.16
C ASN A 72 4.27 -9.43 -5.88
N PRO A 73 3.20 -10.16 -5.51
CA PRO A 73 3.23 -11.03 -4.34
C PRO A 73 4.33 -12.09 -4.49
N ILE A 74 5.18 -12.22 -3.48
CA ILE A 74 6.18 -13.29 -3.41
C ILE A 74 5.50 -14.53 -2.86
N LYS A 75 5.45 -15.59 -3.66
CA LYS A 75 4.90 -16.89 -3.23
C LYS A 75 5.76 -17.50 -2.13
N THR A 76 5.12 -18.14 -1.17
CA THR A 76 5.83 -18.92 -0.15
C THR A 76 6.38 -20.21 -0.77
N ASN A 77 7.42 -20.78 -0.15
CA ASN A 77 7.97 -22.08 -0.58
C ASN A 77 6.90 -23.18 -0.63
N GLN A 78 5.94 -23.14 0.29
CA GLN A 78 4.82 -24.08 0.31
C GLN A 78 3.90 -23.89 -0.90
N GLN A 79 3.57 -22.66 -1.27
CA GLN A 79 2.74 -22.38 -2.46
C GLN A 79 3.46 -22.83 -3.74
N ILE A 80 4.77 -22.57 -3.83
CA ILE A 80 5.60 -23.01 -4.97
C ILE A 80 5.61 -24.55 -5.05
N GLN A 81 5.81 -25.24 -3.93
CA GLN A 81 5.80 -26.70 -3.86
C GLN A 81 4.45 -27.28 -4.27
N GLN A 82 3.35 -26.72 -3.77
CA GLN A 82 2.00 -27.15 -4.12
C GLN A 82 1.71 -26.98 -5.61
N GLU A 83 2.12 -25.85 -6.22
CA GLU A 83 1.98 -25.65 -7.66
C GLU A 83 2.81 -26.67 -8.46
N ALA A 84 4.03 -26.97 -8.02
CA ALA A 84 4.86 -28.00 -8.64
C ALA A 84 4.21 -29.38 -8.57
N GLU A 85 3.65 -29.75 -7.41
CA GLU A 85 2.92 -31.01 -7.22
C GLU A 85 1.68 -31.11 -8.12
N ILE A 86 0.87 -30.05 -8.17
CA ILE A 86 -0.30 -29.97 -9.06
C ILE A 86 0.13 -30.11 -10.52
N HIS A 87 1.22 -29.44 -10.92
CA HIS A 87 1.75 -29.52 -12.27
C HIS A 87 2.19 -30.95 -12.64
N LEU A 88 2.95 -31.61 -11.76
CA LEU A 88 3.37 -33.01 -11.94
C LEU A 88 2.18 -33.97 -12.02
N MET A 89 1.13 -33.77 -11.20
CA MET A 89 -0.09 -34.58 -11.26
C MET A 89 -0.81 -34.41 -12.61
N ASN A 90 -0.88 -33.19 -13.15
CA ASN A 90 -1.51 -32.92 -14.43
C ASN A 90 -0.74 -33.53 -15.61
N ILE A 91 0.60 -33.51 -15.57
CA ILE A 91 1.44 -34.20 -16.56
C ILE A 91 1.14 -35.70 -16.55
N LYS A 92 1.11 -36.33 -15.36
CA LYS A 92 0.82 -37.77 -15.23
C LYS A 92 -0.56 -38.17 -15.79
N ARG A 93 -1.57 -37.30 -15.66
CA ARG A 93 -2.92 -37.54 -16.20
C ARG A 93 -2.97 -37.46 -17.73
N LYS A 94 -2.12 -36.64 -18.36
CA LYS A 94 -2.13 -36.43 -19.82
C LYS A 94 -1.40 -37.53 -20.60
N ILE A 95 -0.52 -38.27 -19.94
CA ILE A 95 0.27 -39.37 -20.53
C ILE A 95 -0.49 -40.71 -20.47
N ARG A 96 -1.53 -40.80 -19.65
CA ARG A 96 -2.40 -41.97 -19.51
C ARG A 96 -3.59 -41.88 -20.47
#